data_AF-Q73YX6-F1
#
_entry.id   AF-Q73YX6-F1
#
_cell.length_a   1.000
_cell.length_b   1.000
_cell.length_c   1.000
_cell.angle_alpha   90.00
_cell.angle_beta   90.00
_cell.angle_gamma   90.00
#
_symmetry.space_group_name_H-M   'P 1'
#
loop_
_entity.id
_entity.type
_entity.pdbx_description
1 polymer ?
#
loop_
_entity_poly.entity_id
_entity_poly.type
_entity_poly.pdbx_seq_one_letter_code
_entity_poly.pdbx_strand_id
1 'polypeptide(L)'
;MRQALLQTSRLSSALRADEQTHRIAPSREPDDGFVAVIYRWARTADLAAALAAAEPAGTGSPLLAGDFVRWCRQVLDLLDQVRNAAPDPELRATAKRAINDIRRGVVAVDAG
;
A
#
# COMPACT_ATOMS: atom_id res chain seq x y z
N MET A 1 1.22 -11.62 4.34
CA MET A 1 1.91 -10.69 3.41
C MET A 1 2.30 -11.39 2.10
N ARG A 2 3.25 -12.34 2.09
CA ARG A 2 3.72 -13.01 0.85
C ARG A 2 2.59 -13.59 -0.01
N GLN A 3 1.65 -14.33 0.58
CA GLN A 3 0.51 -14.87 -0.16
C GLN A 3 -0.35 -13.78 -0.80
N ALA A 4 -0.66 -12.70 -0.10
CA ALA A 4 -1.44 -11.59 -0.63
C ALA A 4 -0.73 -10.94 -1.84
N LEU A 5 0.58 -10.68 -1.75
CA LEU A 5 1.36 -10.13 -2.88
C LEU A 5 1.36 -11.04 -4.10
N LEU A 6 1.50 -12.35 -3.89
CA LEU A 6 1.42 -13.33 -4.98
C LEU A 6 0.04 -13.34 -5.63
N GLN A 7 -1.04 -13.25 -4.85
CA GLN A 7 -2.39 -13.16 -5.42
C GLN A 7 -2.60 -11.86 -6.21
N THR A 8 -2.13 -10.72 -5.69
CA THR A 8 -2.18 -9.44 -6.41
C THR A 8 -1.40 -9.47 -7.72
N SER A 9 -0.18 -10.04 -7.70
CA SER A 9 0.64 -10.21 -8.91
C SER A 9 -0.07 -11.11 -9.94
N ARG A 10 -0.62 -12.25 -9.50
CA ARG A 10 -1.37 -13.15 -10.40
C ARG A 10 -2.60 -12.48 -11.01
N LEU A 11 -3.37 -11.74 -10.23
CA LEU A 11 -4.52 -11.00 -10.72
C LEU A 11 -4.09 -9.94 -11.75
N SER A 12 -3.02 -9.20 -11.48
CA SER A 12 -2.47 -8.23 -12.43
C SER A 12 -2.02 -8.89 -13.74
N SER A 13 -1.35 -10.05 -13.67
CA SER A 13 -0.95 -10.79 -14.87
C SER A 13 -2.16 -11.29 -15.67
N ALA A 14 -3.21 -11.77 -15.00
CA ALA A 14 -4.44 -12.19 -15.66
C ALA A 14 -5.14 -11.03 -16.37
N LEU A 15 -5.31 -9.89 -15.69
CA LEU A 15 -5.90 -8.69 -16.29
C LEU A 15 -5.11 -8.21 -17.51
N ARG A 16 -3.77 -8.24 -17.44
CA ARG A 16 -2.92 -7.85 -18.58
C ARG A 16 -3.03 -8.82 -19.77
N ALA A 17 -3.23 -10.11 -19.51
CA ALA A 17 -3.48 -11.10 -20.57
C ALA A 17 -4.84 -10.85 -21.26
N ASP A 18 -5.86 -10.47 -20.48
CA ASP A 18 -7.17 -10.08 -21.02
C ASP A 18 -7.07 -8.77 -21.83
N GLU A 19 -6.38 -7.75 -21.30
CA GLU A 19 -6.11 -6.48 -22.01
C GLU A 19 -5.42 -6.75 -23.35
N GLN A 20 -4.41 -7.62 -23.38
CA GLN A 20 -3.71 -8.00 -24.61
C GLN A 20 -4.66 -8.69 -25.60
N THR A 21 -5.49 -9.62 -25.13
CA THR A 21 -6.48 -10.33 -25.95
C THR A 21 -7.45 -9.36 -26.61
N HIS A 22 -7.84 -8.30 -25.89
CA HIS A 22 -8.75 -7.25 -26.37
C HIS A 22 -8.04 -6.06 -27.04
N ARG A 23 -6.71 -6.11 -27.23
CA ARG A 23 -5.89 -5.03 -27.82
C ARG A 23 -6.01 -3.69 -27.08
N ILE A 24 -6.18 -3.75 -25.76
CA ILE A 24 -6.14 -2.60 -24.85
C ILE A 24 -4.69 -2.37 -24.42
N ALA A 25 -4.30 -1.10 -24.22
CA ALA A 25 -2.98 -0.78 -23.69
C ALA A 25 -2.82 -1.40 -22.28
N PRO A 26 -1.77 -2.22 -22.03
CA PRO A 26 -1.65 -2.92 -20.75
C PRO A 26 -1.48 -1.97 -19.56
N SER A 27 -2.19 -2.25 -18.47
CA SER A 27 -2.06 -1.55 -17.20
C SER A 27 -0.69 -1.78 -16.57
N ARG A 28 -0.12 -0.77 -15.88
CA ARG A 28 1.17 -0.90 -15.17
C ARG A 28 1.10 -2.02 -14.12
N GLU A 29 2.20 -2.74 -13.95
CA GLU A 29 2.32 -3.73 -12.88
C GLU A 29 2.31 -3.07 -11.48
N PRO A 30 1.73 -3.74 -10.46
CA PRO A 30 1.85 -3.30 -9.08
C PRO A 30 3.30 -3.23 -8.63
N ASP A 31 3.67 -2.12 -8.01
CA ASP A 31 4.96 -1.93 -7.35
C ASP A 31 4.81 -2.32 -5.87
N ASP A 32 5.64 -3.26 -5.40
CA ASP A 32 5.64 -3.76 -4.02
C ASP A 32 6.68 -3.11 -3.11
N GLY A 33 7.46 -2.15 -3.61
CA GLY A 33 8.57 -1.52 -2.89
C GLY A 33 8.17 -0.83 -1.58
N PHE A 34 6.92 -0.36 -1.46
CA PHE A 34 6.43 0.28 -0.24
C PHE A 34 5.79 -0.68 0.77
N VAL A 35 5.58 -1.95 0.41
CA VAL A 35 4.80 -2.89 1.22
C VAL A 35 5.46 -3.16 2.57
N ALA A 36 6.77 -3.37 2.60
CA ALA A 36 7.51 -3.62 3.84
C ALA A 36 7.47 -2.40 4.78
N VAL A 37 7.59 -1.21 4.20
CA VAL A 37 7.57 0.07 4.92
C VAL A 37 6.22 0.30 5.58
N ILE A 38 5.13 0.26 4.81
CA ILE A 38 3.80 0.52 5.34
C ILE A 38 3.37 -0.54 6.35
N TYR A 39 3.77 -1.80 6.14
CA TYR A 39 3.53 -2.88 7.10
C TYR A 39 4.25 -2.63 8.43
N ARG A 40 5.53 -2.25 8.38
CA ARG A 40 6.30 -1.92 9.58
C ARG A 40 5.68 -0.73 10.32
N TRP A 41 5.33 0.33 9.60
CA TRP A 41 4.67 1.51 10.15
C TRP A 41 3.35 1.16 10.84
N ALA A 42 2.44 0.48 10.16
CA ALA A 42 1.14 0.08 10.72
C ALA A 42 1.29 -0.75 12.01
N ARG A 43 2.36 -1.54 12.12
CA ARG A 43 2.64 -2.36 13.29
C ARG A 43 3.26 -1.61 14.47
N THR A 44 4.09 -0.59 14.22
CA THR A 44 4.92 0.02 15.28
C THR A 44 4.73 1.52 15.48
N ALA A 45 4.26 2.28 14.49
CA ALA A 45 4.35 3.76 14.43
C ALA A 45 5.75 4.32 14.69
N ASP A 46 6.79 3.55 14.37
CA ASP A 46 8.17 4.00 14.45
C ASP A 46 8.64 4.39 13.03
N LEU A 47 8.86 5.68 12.82
CA LEU A 47 9.27 6.22 11.51
C LEU A 47 10.66 5.69 11.12
N ALA A 48 11.62 5.70 12.04
CA ALA A 48 12.98 5.26 11.75
C ALA A 48 12.99 3.78 11.36
N ALA A 49 12.25 2.96 12.10
CA ALA A 49 12.10 1.55 11.78
C ALA A 49 11.37 1.29 10.46
N ALA A 50 10.38 2.11 10.10
CA ALA A 50 9.67 2.00 8.83
C ALA A 50 10.57 2.39 7.64
N LEU A 51 11.31 3.50 7.73
CA LEU A 51 12.26 3.92 6.69
C LEU A 51 13.38 2.89 6.52
N ALA A 52 13.89 2.31 7.60
CA ALA A 52 14.86 1.22 7.54
C ALA A 52 14.30 -0.05 6.87
N ALA A 53 12.98 -0.24 6.81
CA ALA A 53 12.37 -1.36 6.10
C ALA A 53 12.32 -1.17 4.57
N ALA A 54 12.59 0.05 4.07
CA ALA A 54 12.76 0.32 2.64
C ALA A 54 14.11 -0.18 2.11
N GLU A 55 15.06 -0.47 3.01
CA GLU A 55 16.42 -0.89 2.71
C GLU A 55 16.57 -2.43 2.76
N PRO A 56 16.14 -3.17 1.70
CA PRO A 56 16.88 -4.38 1.37
C PRO A 56 17.07 -4.65 -0.13
N ALA A 57 18.34 -4.80 -0.52
CA ALA A 57 18.88 -5.58 -1.65
C ALA A 57 19.04 -4.98 -3.08
N GLY A 58 19.08 -3.65 -3.26
CA GLY A 58 19.62 -3.12 -4.53
C GLY A 58 19.39 -1.63 -4.77
N THR A 59 20.48 -0.92 -5.12
CA THR A 59 20.67 0.33 -5.91
C THR A 59 19.64 1.48 -5.85
N GLY A 60 18.61 1.42 -5.02
CA GLY A 60 17.59 2.45 -4.89
C GLY A 60 18.04 3.61 -4.02
N SER A 61 17.49 4.79 -4.27
CA SER A 61 17.61 5.93 -3.34
C SER A 61 16.83 5.61 -2.05
N PRO A 62 17.34 6.01 -0.87
CA PRO A 62 16.60 5.89 0.38
C PRO A 62 15.22 6.55 0.26
N LEU A 63 14.21 5.95 0.88
CA LEU A 63 12.88 6.54 0.96
C LEU A 63 12.94 7.85 1.77
N LEU A 64 12.58 8.96 1.13
CA LEU A 64 12.53 10.25 1.79
C LEU A 64 11.32 10.35 2.71
N ALA A 65 11.46 11.05 3.84
CA ALA A 65 10.36 11.24 4.80
C ALA A 65 9.11 11.88 4.18
N GLY A 66 9.29 12.82 3.23
CA GLY A 66 8.17 13.43 2.50
C GLY A 66 7.41 12.43 1.62
N ASP A 67 8.13 11.53 0.94
CA ASP A 67 7.52 10.46 0.14
C ASP A 67 6.82 9.43 1.01
N PHE A 68 7.40 9.10 2.16
CA PHE A 68 6.74 8.24 3.15
C PHE A 68 5.37 8.79 3.55
N VAL A 69 5.27 10.07 3.93
CA VAL A 69 3.99 10.67 4.33
C VAL A 69 3.02 10.75 3.15
N ARG A 70 3.51 11.12 1.96
CA ARG A 70 2.71 11.15 0.73
C ARG A 70 2.12 9.79 0.39
N TRP A 71 2.92 8.73 0.43
CA TRP A 71 2.47 7.37 0.15
C TRP A 71 1.55 6.82 1.24
N CYS A 72 1.77 7.17 2.52
CA CYS A 72 0.81 6.85 3.58
C CYS A 72 -0.57 7.45 3.29
N ARG A 73 -0.63 8.70 2.82
CA ARG A 73 -1.90 9.32 2.41
C ARG A 73 -2.58 8.58 1.26
N GLN A 74 -1.81 8.20 0.22
CA GLN A 74 -2.35 7.39 -0.88
C GLN A 74 -2.94 6.05 -0.39
N VAL A 75 -2.29 5.39 0.57
CA VAL A 75 -2.82 4.16 1.18
C VAL A 75 -4.07 4.44 2.01
N LEU A 76 -4.11 5.53 2.77
CA LEU A 76 -5.30 5.94 3.53
C LEU A 76 -6.50 6.19 2.61
N ASP A 77 -6.29 6.90 1.50
CA ASP A 77 -7.33 7.20 0.52
C ASP A 77 -7.85 5.91 -0.13
N LEU A 78 -6.95 5.00 -0.52
CA LEU A 78 -7.33 3.71 -1.09
C LEU A 78 -8.10 2.84 -0.07
N LEU A 79 -7.69 2.82 1.20
CA LEU A 79 -8.41 2.09 2.25
C LEU A 79 -9.79 2.70 2.51
N ASP A 80 -9.95 4.02 2.40
CA ASP A 80 -11.25 4.67 2.51
C ASP A 80 -12.16 4.26 1.33
N GLN A 81 -11.62 4.24 0.10
CA GLN A 81 -12.34 3.73 -1.08
C GLN A 81 -12.76 2.27 -0.90
N VAL A 82 -11.86 1.40 -0.44
CA VAL A 82 -12.17 -0.01 -0.14
C VAL A 82 -13.27 -0.11 0.91
N ARG A 83 -13.19 0.66 1.99
CA ARG A 83 -14.23 0.68 3.04
C ARG A 83 -15.58 1.12 2.47
N ASN A 84 -15.61 2.11 1.59
CA ASN A 84 -16.85 2.66 1.04
C ASN A 84 -17.46 1.73 -0.03
N ALA A 85 -16.64 1.00 -0.79
CA ALA A 85 -17.09 0.07 -1.82
C ALA A 85 -17.36 -1.36 -1.32
N ALA A 86 -16.84 -1.73 -0.15
CA ALA A 86 -16.91 -3.10 0.37
C ALA A 86 -18.37 -3.54 0.65
N PRO A 87 -18.82 -4.67 0.06
CA PRO A 87 -20.18 -5.16 0.23
C PRO A 87 -20.42 -5.74 1.63
N ASP A 88 -19.43 -6.44 2.19
CA ASP A 88 -19.54 -7.10 3.49
C ASP A 88 -19.06 -6.21 4.66
N PRO A 89 -19.70 -6.31 5.85
CA PRO A 89 -19.31 -5.51 7.01
C PRO A 89 -17.90 -5.81 7.55
N GLU A 90 -17.38 -7.02 7.35
CA GLU A 90 -16.10 -7.45 7.90
C GLU A 90 -14.93 -6.76 7.20
N LEU A 91 -14.99 -6.64 5.87
CA LEU A 91 -14.03 -5.91 5.07
C LEU A 91 -14.06 -4.42 5.39
N ARG A 92 -15.25 -3.83 5.60
CA ARG A 92 -15.38 -2.44 6.07
C ARG A 92 -14.70 -2.22 7.41
N ALA A 93 -14.93 -3.12 8.37
CA ALA A 93 -14.28 -3.05 9.68
C ALA A 93 -12.76 -3.21 9.58
N THR A 94 -12.29 -4.11 8.72
CA THR A 94 -10.85 -4.34 8.48
C THR A 94 -10.17 -3.11 7.87
N ALA A 95 -10.78 -2.49 6.85
CA ALA A 95 -10.26 -1.27 6.25
C ALA A 95 -10.23 -0.12 7.26
N LYS A 96 -11.27 0.04 8.09
CA LYS A 96 -11.30 1.05 9.16
C LYS A 96 -10.19 0.84 10.19
N ARG A 97 -9.90 -0.41 10.60
CA ARG A 97 -8.78 -0.71 11.50
C ARG A 97 -7.45 -0.33 10.86
N ALA A 98 -7.22 -0.70 9.60
CA ALA A 98 -5.99 -0.37 8.88
C ALA A 98 -5.77 1.16 8.74
N ILE A 99 -6.85 1.93 8.50
CA ILE A 99 -6.79 3.40 8.48
C ILE A 99 -6.27 3.94 9.83
N ASN A 100 -6.81 3.44 10.95
CA ASN A 100 -6.40 3.88 12.28
C ASN A 100 -4.95 3.45 12.60
N ASP A 101 -4.53 2.27 12.17
CA ASP A 101 -3.18 1.77 12.35
C ASP A 101 -2.15 2.61 11.57
N ILE A 102 -2.52 3.19 10.43
CA ILE A 102 -1.64 4.04 9.62
C ILE A 102 -1.67 5.51 10.08
N ARG A 103 -2.84 6.04 10.45
CA ARG A 103 -3.04 7.45 10.82
C ARG A 103 -2.57 7.75 12.25
N ARG A 104 -1.25 7.74 12.45
CA ARG A 104 -0.59 8.01 13.75
C ARG A 104 0.63 8.93 13.56
N GLY A 105 1.14 9.49 14.65
CA GLY A 105 2.39 10.27 14.65
C GLY A 105 2.46 11.31 13.52
N VAL A 106 3.59 11.34 12.82
CA VAL A 106 3.87 12.23 11.68
C VAL A 106 2.79 12.17 10.58
N VAL A 107 2.20 11.01 10.32
CA VAL A 107 1.13 10.86 9.30
C VAL A 107 -0.17 11.55 9.73
N ALA A 108 -0.43 11.65 11.03
CA ALA A 108 -1.61 12.33 11.56
C ALA A 108 -1.43 13.86 11.65
N VAL A 109 -0.20 14.34 11.88
CA VAL A 109 0.10 15.78 11.99
C VAL A 109 0.01 16.49 10.62
N ASP A 110 0.40 15.81 9.53
CA ASP A 110 0.35 16.35 8.16
C ASP A 110 -1.05 16.23 7.50
N ALA A 111 -2.04 15.69 8.22
CA ALA A 111 -3.42 15.51 7.73
C ALA A 111 -4.38 16.63 8.17
N GLY A 112 -3.83 17.72 8.73
CA GLY A 112 -4.56 18.91 9.22
C GLY A 112 -4.33 20.14 8.34
#